data_AF-A0A973CW81-F1
#
_entry.id   AF-A0A973CW81-F1
#
_cell.length_a   1.000
_cell.length_b   1.000
_cell.length_c   1.000
_cell.angle_alpha   90.00
_cell.angle_beta   90.00
_cell.angle_gamma   90.00
#
_symmetry.space_group_name_H-M   'P 1'
#
loop_
_entity.id
_entity.type
_entity.pdbx_description
1 polymer ?
#
loop_
_entity_poly.entity_id
_entity_poly.type
_entity_poly.pdbx_seq_one_letter_code
_entity_poly.pdbx_strand_id
1 'polypeptide(L)'
;EANLKSNGIDFETIPKVVQFNKRDLPDIKTLDAIRSAWGDVPTFPAVALRGDGVRETFRELLRQLYRELDGRHQLDGKFGMSEEDFLKGMFRGLA
;
A
#
# COMPACT_ATOMS: atom_id res chain seq x y z
N GLU A 1 -6.04 -4.28 -15.13
CA GLU A 1 -6.15 -3.09 -15.99
C GLU A 1 -7.54 -2.90 -16.61
N ALA A 2 -8.08 -3.84 -17.39
CA ALA A 2 -9.37 -3.67 -18.09
C ALA A 2 -10.55 -3.25 -17.19
N ASN A 3 -10.71 -3.86 -16.01
CA ASN A 3 -11.76 -3.51 -15.05
C ASN A 3 -11.60 -2.11 -14.45
N LEU A 4 -10.37 -1.65 -14.22
CA LEU A 4 -10.13 -0.32 -13.64
C LEU A 4 -10.45 0.75 -14.68
N LYS A 5 -9.99 0.52 -15.92
CA LYS A 5 -10.26 1.41 -17.04
C LYS A 5 -11.76 1.53 -17.34
N SER A 6 -12.52 0.44 -17.26
CA SER A 6 -13.98 0.48 -17.43
C SER A 6 -14.71 1.27 -16.33
N ASN A 7 -14.08 1.44 -15.17
CA ASN A 7 -14.59 2.24 -14.06
C ASN A 7 -13.97 3.65 -14.00
N GLY A 8 -13.29 4.09 -15.06
CA GLY A 8 -12.67 5.42 -15.12
C GLY A 8 -11.44 5.58 -14.21
N ILE A 9 -10.88 4.49 -13.71
CA ILE A 9 -9.69 4.50 -12.85
C ILE A 9 -8.47 4.24 -13.73
N ASP A 10 -7.55 5.21 -13.76
CA ASP A 10 -6.26 5.05 -14.42
C ASP A 10 -5.29 4.28 -13.51
N PHE A 11 -4.97 3.05 -13.93
CA PHE A 11 -4.08 2.13 -13.23
C PHE A 11 -2.67 2.72 -13.02
N GLU A 12 -2.23 3.63 -13.87
CA GLU A 12 -0.90 4.23 -13.75
C GLU A 12 -0.83 5.27 -12.64
N THR A 13 -1.96 5.94 -12.36
CA THR A 13 -2.01 7.04 -11.39
C THR A 13 -2.39 6.62 -9.98
N ILE A 14 -2.97 5.43 -9.79
CA ILE A 14 -3.40 4.99 -8.47
C ILE A 14 -2.22 4.55 -7.60
N PRO A 15 -2.30 4.75 -6.28
CA PRO A 15 -1.38 4.17 -5.29
C PRO A 15 -1.33 2.65 -5.42
N LYS A 16 -0.11 2.09 -5.42
CA LYS A 16 0.12 0.66 -5.64
C LYS A 16 1.15 0.12 -4.65
N VAL A 17 0.85 -1.04 -4.09
CA VAL A 17 1.77 -1.87 -3.31
C VAL A 17 1.54 -3.33 -3.69
N VAL A 18 2.56 -4.18 -3.49
CA VAL A 18 2.46 -5.61 -3.78
C VAL A 18 2.84 -6.40 -2.55
N GLN A 19 1.94 -7.28 -2.11
CA GLN A 19 2.21 -8.23 -1.04
C GLN A 19 2.60 -9.60 -1.62
N PHE A 20 3.82 -10.04 -1.34
CA PHE A 20 4.26 -11.40 -1.60
C PHE A 20 3.88 -12.28 -0.42
N ASN A 21 2.64 -12.75 -0.44
CA ASN A 21 2.11 -13.64 0.58
C ASN A 21 2.67 -15.08 0.44
N LYS A 22 2.46 -15.90 1.48
CA LYS A 22 2.90 -17.31 1.59
C LYS A 22 4.43 -17.49 1.69
N ARG A 23 5.12 -16.54 2.34
CA ARG A 23 6.58 -16.60 2.54
C ARG A 23 7.05 -17.75 3.45
N ASP A 24 6.13 -18.47 4.06
CA ASP A 24 6.35 -19.69 4.83
C ASP A 24 6.58 -20.94 3.96
N LEU A 25 6.33 -20.87 2.65
CA LEU A 25 6.57 -21.99 1.74
C LEU A 25 8.06 -22.17 1.39
N PRO A 26 8.53 -23.40 1.14
CA PRO A 26 9.94 -23.69 0.88
C PRO A 26 10.42 -23.24 -0.51
N ASP A 27 9.52 -23.20 -1.51
CA ASP A 27 9.83 -22.82 -2.89
C ASP A 27 9.32 -21.40 -3.18
N ILE A 28 10.11 -20.40 -2.78
CA ILE A 28 9.77 -18.99 -2.93
C ILE A 28 10.90 -18.23 -3.60
N LYS A 29 10.56 -17.26 -4.45
CA LYS A 29 11.54 -16.34 -5.04
C LYS A 29 12.23 -15.51 -3.94
N THR A 30 13.49 -15.14 -4.13
CA THR A 30 14.19 -14.23 -3.22
C THR A 30 13.57 -12.82 -3.25
N LEU A 31 13.72 -12.07 -2.16
CA LEU A 31 13.19 -10.70 -2.09
C LEU A 31 13.87 -9.77 -3.10
N ASP A 32 15.15 -10.01 -3.41
CA ASP A 32 15.86 -9.22 -4.42
C ASP A 32 15.35 -9.48 -5.83
N ALA A 33 15.09 -10.75 -6.17
CA ALA A 33 14.48 -11.10 -7.45
C ALA A 33 13.08 -10.52 -7.61
N ILE A 34 12.31 -10.48 -6.50
CA ILE A 34 11.01 -9.82 -6.45
C ILE A 34 11.17 -8.31 -6.68
N ARG A 35 12.02 -7.64 -5.90
CA ARG A 35 12.23 -6.19 -6.00
C ARG A 35 12.66 -5.78 -7.41
N SER A 36 13.59 -6.52 -8.00
CA SER A 36 14.05 -6.29 -9.37
C SER A 36 12.95 -6.44 -10.41
N ALA A 37 11.97 -7.32 -10.20
CA ALA A 37 10.89 -7.58 -11.16
C ALA A 37 9.75 -6.54 -11.08
N TRP A 38 9.62 -5.83 -9.95
CA TRP A 38 8.52 -4.89 -9.70
C TRP A 38 8.96 -3.42 -9.71
N GLY A 39 10.25 -3.15 -9.88
CA GLY A 39 10.79 -1.81 -10.02
C GLY A 39 10.50 -0.95 -8.79
N ASP A 40 9.90 0.21 -9.02
CA ASP A 40 9.61 1.20 -7.97
C ASP A 40 8.34 0.90 -7.17
N VAL A 41 7.53 -0.09 -7.57
CA VAL A 41 6.32 -0.46 -6.83
C VAL A 41 6.73 -1.13 -5.51
N PRO A 42 6.34 -0.59 -4.34
CA PRO A 42 6.75 -1.16 -3.06
C PRO A 42 6.26 -2.60 -2.87
N THR A 43 7.20 -3.48 -2.56
CA THR A 43 6.93 -4.91 -2.34
C THR A 43 7.14 -5.30 -0.88
N PHE A 44 6.24 -6.08 -0.31
CA PHE A 44 6.30 -6.53 1.08
C PHE A 44 6.20 -8.06 1.18
N PRO A 45 7.11 -8.73 1.90
CA PRO A 45 6.94 -10.13 2.24
C PRO A 45 5.81 -10.29 3.27
N ALA A 46 4.98 -11.33 3.13
CA ALA A 46 3.94 -11.61 4.11
C ALA A 46 3.68 -13.10 4.34
N VAL A 47 3.21 -13.41 5.54
CA VAL A 47 2.57 -14.69 5.89
C VAL A 47 1.23 -14.35 6.51
N ALA A 48 0.19 -14.24 5.68
CA ALA A 48 -1.11 -13.75 6.11
C ALA A 48 -1.71 -14.55 7.29
N LEU A 49 -1.47 -15.87 7.35
CA LEU A 49 -1.93 -16.71 8.46
C LEU A 49 -1.31 -16.35 9.82
N ARG A 50 -0.14 -15.69 9.83
CA ARG A 50 0.53 -15.20 11.03
C ARG A 50 0.33 -13.69 11.25
N GLY A 51 -0.25 -13.00 10.26
CA GLY A 51 -0.37 -11.55 10.23
C GLY A 51 0.90 -10.81 9.77
N ASP A 52 2.01 -11.52 9.55
CA ASP A 52 3.29 -10.93 9.14
C ASP A 52 3.14 -10.19 7.81
N GLY A 53 3.57 -8.93 7.75
CA GLY A 53 3.58 -8.12 6.54
C GLY A 53 2.22 -7.54 6.13
N VAL A 54 1.12 -7.96 6.75
CA VAL A 54 -0.23 -7.52 6.39
C VAL A 54 -0.44 -6.05 6.73
N ARG A 55 -0.13 -5.66 7.97
CA ARG A 55 -0.32 -4.30 8.45
C ARG A 55 0.68 -3.33 7.82
N GLU A 56 1.91 -3.79 7.57
CA GLU A 56 2.98 -3.04 6.91
C GLU A 56 2.59 -2.71 5.48
N THR A 57 2.10 -3.71 4.72
CA THR A 57 1.66 -3.50 3.34
C THR A 57 0.49 -2.51 3.28
N PHE A 58 -0.51 -2.70 4.15
CA PHE A 58 -1.68 -1.82 4.18
C PHE A 58 -1.33 -0.40 4.60
N ARG A 59 -0.43 -0.24 5.59
CA ARG A 59 0.09 1.06 6.00
C ARG A 59 0.72 1.80 4.82
N GLU A 60 1.56 1.14 4.04
CA GLU A 60 2.22 1.78 2.90
C GLU A 60 1.22 2.23 1.83
N LEU A 61 0.19 1.41 1.55
CA LEU A 61 -0.87 1.81 0.64
C LEU A 61 -1.59 3.07 1.13
N LEU A 62 -1.91 3.13 2.43
CA LEU A 62 -2.55 4.29 3.05
C LEU A 62 -1.66 5.53 3.03
N ARG A 63 -0.34 5.40 3.17
CA ARG A 63 0.61 6.51 3.06
C ARG A 63 0.59 7.12 1.67
N GLN A 64 0.68 6.28 0.63
CA GLN A 64 0.62 6.75 -0.75
C GLN A 64 -0.72 7.43 -1.06
N LEU A 65 -1.83 6.82 -0.61
CA LEU A 65 -3.17 7.40 -0.74
C LEU A 65 -3.25 8.78 -0.07
N TYR A 66 -2.77 8.90 1.17
CA TYR A 66 -2.80 10.18 1.88
C TYR A 66 -2.02 11.26 1.12
N ARG A 67 -0.80 10.97 0.66
CA ARG A 67 0.03 11.95 -0.06
C ARG A 67 -0.63 12.42 -1.36
N GLU A 68 -1.29 11.52 -2.06
CA GLU A 68 -2.05 11.88 -3.26
C GLU A 68 -3.23 12.79 -2.92
N LEU A 69 -4.00 12.45 -1.88
CA LEU A 69 -5.13 13.26 -1.43
C LEU A 69 -4.67 14.62 -0.90
N ASP A 70 -3.59 14.68 -0.13
CA ASP A 70 -3.03 15.92 0.39
C ASP A 70 -2.50 16.81 -0.75
N GLY A 71 -1.81 16.25 -1.73
CA GLY A 71 -1.38 16.99 -2.92
C GLY A 71 -2.55 17.61 -3.71
N ARG A 72 -3.70 16.94 -3.75
CA ARG A 72 -4.91 17.42 -4.46
C ARG A 72 -5.77 18.37 -3.65
N HIS A 73 -5.88 18.13 -2.34
CA HIS A 73 -6.89 18.78 -1.50
C HIS A 73 -6.31 19.67 -0.41
N GLN A 74 -4.99 19.57 -0.14
CA GLN A 74 -4.27 20.25 0.93
C GLN A 74 -4.89 19.92 2.29
N LEU A 75 -4.91 18.63 2.63
CA LEU A 75 -5.56 18.14 3.85
C LEU A 75 -4.88 18.68 5.11
N ASP A 76 -3.55 18.69 5.13
CA ASP A 76 -2.80 19.30 6.23
C ASP A 76 -3.02 20.82 6.24
N GLY A 77 -2.77 21.49 5.11
CA GLY A 77 -2.86 22.94 5.02
C GLY A 77 -4.25 23.54 5.34
N LYS A 78 -5.34 22.84 4.98
CA LYS A 78 -6.72 23.34 5.19
C LYS A 78 -7.39 22.81 6.46
N PHE A 79 -7.07 21.59 6.87
CA PHE A 79 -7.78 20.91 7.95
C PHE A 79 -6.86 20.48 9.11
N GLY A 80 -5.55 20.73 9.02
CA GLY A 80 -4.57 20.32 10.02
C GLY A 80 -4.45 18.80 10.17
N MET A 81 -4.84 18.04 9.14
CA MET A 81 -4.80 16.58 9.16
C MET A 81 -3.48 16.11 8.57
N SER A 82 -2.53 15.71 9.41
CA SER A 82 -1.24 15.17 8.97
C SER A 82 -1.34 13.72 8.48
N GLU A 83 -0.30 13.22 7.80
CA GLU A 83 -0.18 11.80 7.40
C GLU A 83 -0.27 10.89 8.63
N GLU A 84 0.33 11.31 9.74
CA GLU A 84 0.31 10.55 10.99
C GLU A 84 -1.10 10.49 11.60
N ASP A 85 -1.83 11.60 11.60
CA ASP A 85 -3.21 11.65 12.11
C ASP A 85 -4.15 10.78 11.27
N PHE A 86 -4.02 10.85 9.95
CA PHE A 86 -4.76 10.00 9.03
C PHE A 86 -4.49 8.51 9.31
N LEU A 87 -3.22 8.11 9.38
CA LEU A 87 -2.87 6.71 9.66
C LEU A 87 -3.36 6.27 11.05
N LYS A 88 -3.21 7.10 12.08
CA LYS A 88 -3.73 6.81 13.42
C LYS A 88 -5.25 6.59 13.39
N GLY A 89 -5.99 7.42 12.66
CA GLY A 89 -7.44 7.29 12.47
C GLY A 89 -7.83 5.97 11.83
N MET A 90 -7.16 5.61 10.72
CA MET A 90 -7.45 4.37 9.98
C MET A 90 -7.15 3.09 10.78
N PHE A 91 -6.05 3.09 11.55
CA PHE A 91 -5.68 1.90 12.35
C PHE A 91 -6.44 1.78 13.67
N ARG A 92 -7.02 2.87 14.21
CA ARG A 92 -7.90 2.80 15.39
C ARG A 92 -9.18 1.99 15.12
N GLY A 93 -9.68 2.00 13.88
CA GLY A 93 -10.87 1.22 13.49
C GLY A 93 -10.60 -0.25 13.14
N LEU A 94 -9.34 -0.70 13.21
CA LEU A 94 -8.88 -2.05 12.86
C LEU A 94 -8.36 -2.83 14.08
N ALA A 95 -8.69 -2.38 15.29
CA ALA A 95 -8.36 -3.02 16.56
C ALA A 95 -9.54 -3.85 17.08
#